data_AF-A0A2T9Z0X6-F1
#
_entry.id   AF-A0A2T9Z0X6-F1
#
_cell.length_a   1.000
_cell.length_b   1.000
_cell.length_c   1.000
_cell.angle_alpha   90.00
_cell.angle_beta   90.00
_cell.angle_gamma   90.00
#
_symmetry.space_group_name_H-M   'P 1'
#
loop_
_entity.id
_entity.type
_entity.pdbx_description
1 polymer ?
#
loop_
_entity_poly.entity_id
_entity_poly.type
_entity_poly.pdbx_seq_one_letter_code
_entity_poly.pdbx_strand_id
1 'polypeptide(L)'
;MKRNYSLLTENNTNSSKDSTQNVTPFTKLEEIYKLRRDYKESNQSINQVSILRLVETTLSTKVAEIINSLALRTFSEFCAFSPNGVDHLLDSLKNLILNRVGYLECEIYNAITVLSESSNKDTRSKLGYFIKQEQYPGGRIIDIESMVSKGLSHYNRATRCGAIEALPVVINIKYKFLEELAKKRIDIINTLSRFVQDPHPHVRKTSLLEIIKQFHQGNIPGVGLYQLCVKASKDESEPVRIAALDLMSILTEIYPENPVLISQFDEVEEIRLVDSSFVKVCDAVNDISFLVRQKAFEMLGRYKNVDSKFLLQTFSKQVMSHLKRNVTGKRSGKRGKENKSSLNQKESSEQNKKEKMAPGSDLNVNVESTEFRLLDSGAAGAFVHGLEDEFQEVRNAAISKQFLFKIIITA
;
A
#
# COMPACT_ATOMS: atom_id res chain seq x y z
N MET A 1 -30.39 -19.29 11.00
CA MET A 1 -31.58 -19.52 10.16
C MET A 1 -31.10 -19.99 8.79
N LYS A 2 -30.87 -21.29 8.56
CA LYS A 2 -31.81 -22.31 8.02
C LYS A 2 -32.81 -21.77 6.98
N ARG A 3 -32.53 -22.06 5.69
CA ARG A 3 -33.37 -22.12 4.45
C ARG A 3 -32.48 -21.66 3.28
N ASN A 4 -32.20 -22.42 2.22
CA ASN A 4 -33.01 -23.36 1.47
C ASN A 4 -32.14 -24.52 0.92
N TYR A 5 -32.47 -25.76 1.28
CA TYR A 5 -32.02 -26.98 0.64
C TYR A 5 -33.28 -27.75 0.25
N SER A 6 -33.63 -27.74 -1.03
CA SER A 6 -34.56 -28.70 -1.64
C SER A 6 -34.64 -28.38 -3.13
N LEU A 7 -34.67 -29.43 -3.96
CA LEU A 7 -34.71 -29.44 -5.43
C LEU A 7 -33.33 -29.58 -6.08
N LEU A 8 -32.84 -30.83 -6.10
CA LEU A 8 -32.35 -31.52 -7.29
C LEU A 8 -32.01 -32.97 -6.88
N THR A 9 -33.06 -33.74 -6.58
CA THR A 9 -33.00 -35.19 -6.49
C THR A 9 -34.19 -35.72 -7.26
N GLU A 10 -33.97 -36.21 -8.47
CA GLU A 10 -34.67 -37.39 -8.97
C GLU A 10 -34.10 -37.85 -10.31
N ASN A 11 -33.97 -39.18 -10.41
CA ASN A 11 -33.83 -40.01 -11.61
C ASN A 11 -32.42 -40.25 -12.16
N ASN A 12 -31.76 -41.27 -11.61
CA ASN A 12 -31.41 -42.44 -12.43
C ASN A 12 -31.09 -43.66 -11.55
N THR A 13 -31.94 -44.68 -11.68
CA THR A 13 -31.77 -46.01 -11.11
C THR A 13 -30.96 -46.90 -12.07
N ASN A 14 -30.04 -47.67 -11.46
CA ASN A 14 -29.45 -48.93 -11.92
C ASN A 14 -28.53 -48.94 -13.16
N SER A 15 -27.21 -49.11 -12.94
CA SER A 15 -26.57 -50.45 -12.99
C SER A 15 -25.03 -50.39 -12.90
N SER A 16 -24.47 -51.48 -12.37
CA SER A 16 -23.06 -51.94 -12.38
C SER A 16 -21.95 -51.13 -11.69
N LYS A 17 -21.56 -51.67 -10.52
CA LYS A 17 -20.20 -51.82 -9.95
C LYS A 17 -19.04 -51.16 -10.71
N ASP A 18 -18.57 -50.03 -10.19
CA ASP A 18 -17.14 -49.73 -10.06
C ASP A 18 -16.95 -48.85 -8.81
N SER A 19 -16.13 -49.31 -7.86
CA SER A 19 -15.96 -48.68 -6.54
C SER A 19 -14.95 -47.55 -6.56
N THR A 20 -15.15 -46.55 -7.41
CA THR A 20 -14.57 -45.22 -7.23
C THR A 20 -15.61 -44.39 -6.48
N GLN A 21 -15.37 -44.13 -5.18
CA GLN A 21 -16.19 -43.17 -4.43
C GLN A 21 -16.16 -41.83 -5.18
N ASN A 22 -17.30 -41.47 -5.78
CA ASN A 22 -17.51 -40.15 -6.39
C ASN A 22 -17.56 -39.11 -5.27
N VAL A 23 -16.39 -38.68 -4.80
CA VAL A 23 -16.27 -37.57 -3.84
C VAL A 23 -16.61 -36.30 -4.59
N THR A 24 -17.76 -35.70 -4.26
CA THR A 24 -18.22 -34.46 -4.89
C THR A 24 -17.25 -33.30 -4.57
N PRO A 25 -17.13 -32.28 -5.45
CA PRO A 25 -16.32 -31.09 -5.17
C PRO A 25 -16.70 -30.39 -3.86
N PHE A 26 -17.97 -30.45 -3.46
CA PHE A 26 -18.47 -29.84 -2.23
C PHE A 26 -17.95 -30.55 -0.97
N THR A 27 -17.96 -31.89 -0.97
CA THR A 27 -17.39 -32.69 0.13
C THR A 27 -15.88 -32.46 0.29
N LYS A 28 -15.15 -32.29 -0.82
CA LYS A 28 -13.72 -31.91 -0.80
C LYS A 28 -13.48 -30.54 -0.18
N LEU A 29 -14.34 -29.57 -0.50
CA LEU A 29 -14.22 -28.21 0.02
C LEU A 29 -14.52 -28.16 1.54
N GLU A 30 -15.54 -28.88 2.01
CA GLU A 30 -15.83 -29.01 3.44
C GLU A 30 -14.69 -29.67 4.21
N GLU A 31 -14.06 -30.70 3.64
CA GLU A 31 -12.86 -31.31 4.22
C GLU A 31 -11.70 -30.31 4.34
N ILE A 32 -11.42 -29.51 3.31
CA ILE A 32 -10.38 -28.47 3.37
C ILE A 32 -10.69 -27.43 4.44
N TYR A 33 -11.93 -26.94 4.52
CA TYR A 33 -12.32 -25.96 5.52
C TYR A 33 -12.26 -26.52 6.94
N LYS A 34 -12.65 -27.78 7.13
CA LYS A 34 -12.52 -28.49 8.40
C LYS A 34 -11.05 -28.63 8.80
N LEU A 35 -10.19 -29.08 7.88
CA LEU A 35 -8.74 -29.17 8.13
C LEU A 35 -8.13 -27.81 8.46
N ARG A 36 -8.55 -26.73 7.79
CA ARG A 36 -8.09 -25.37 8.08
C ARG A 36 -8.55 -24.86 9.45
N ARG A 37 -9.78 -25.20 9.86
CA ARG A 37 -10.33 -24.86 11.19
C ARG A 37 -9.60 -25.65 12.28
N ASP A 38 -9.53 -26.97 12.13
CA ASP A 38 -8.88 -27.87 13.08
C ASP A 38 -7.40 -27.49 13.25
N TYR A 39 -6.72 -27.05 12.18
CA TYR A 39 -5.36 -26.51 12.24
C TYR A 39 -5.23 -25.23 13.07
N LYS A 40 -6.14 -24.26 12.87
CA LYS A 40 -6.14 -23.00 13.65
C LYS A 40 -6.43 -23.24 15.14
N GLU A 41 -7.13 -24.32 15.47
CA GLU A 41 -7.61 -24.60 16.82
C GLU A 41 -6.70 -25.56 17.62
N SER A 42 -5.90 -26.44 16.98
CA SER A 42 -5.30 -27.59 17.70
C SER A 42 -3.77 -27.70 17.77
N ASN A 43 -2.98 -26.90 17.05
CA ASN A 43 -1.49 -26.91 17.14
C ASN A 43 -0.82 -28.32 17.05
N GLN A 44 -1.50 -29.35 16.51
CA GLN A 44 -0.98 -30.71 16.33
C GLN A 44 -1.47 -31.36 15.02
N SER A 45 -0.70 -32.38 14.62
CA SER A 45 -0.60 -33.04 13.31
C SER A 45 -1.88 -33.15 12.48
N ILE A 46 -1.92 -32.40 11.37
CA ILE A 46 -2.86 -32.64 10.28
C ILE A 46 -2.51 -33.98 9.60
N ASN A 47 -3.54 -34.75 9.25
CA ASN A 47 -3.42 -35.99 8.49
C ASN A 47 -2.93 -35.71 7.05
N GLN A 48 -1.60 -35.73 6.89
CA GLN A 48 -0.82 -35.36 5.69
C GLN A 48 -1.32 -35.98 4.37
N VAL A 49 -1.90 -37.19 4.44
CA VAL A 49 -2.38 -37.95 3.28
C VAL A 49 -3.67 -37.35 2.68
N SER A 50 -4.50 -36.67 3.49
CA SER A 50 -5.80 -36.15 3.03
C SER A 50 -5.65 -34.89 2.18
N ILE A 51 -4.68 -34.01 2.53
CA ILE A 51 -4.40 -32.78 1.76
C ILE A 51 -3.67 -33.11 0.45
N LEU A 52 -2.73 -34.05 0.47
CA LEU A 52 -1.98 -34.48 -0.72
C LEU A 52 -2.89 -35.09 -1.80
N ARG A 53 -3.83 -35.97 -1.42
CA ARG A 53 -4.81 -36.58 -2.34
C ARG A 53 -5.74 -35.56 -3.02
N LEU A 54 -5.89 -34.38 -2.44
CA LEU A 54 -6.75 -33.33 -2.97
C LEU A 54 -6.08 -32.57 -4.12
N VAL A 55 -4.76 -32.34 -4.03
CA VAL A 55 -3.96 -31.65 -5.06
C VAL A 55 -3.77 -32.51 -6.32
N GLU A 56 -3.76 -33.84 -6.18
CA GLU A 56 -3.54 -34.77 -7.30
C GLU A 56 -4.76 -34.98 -8.21
N THR A 57 -5.97 -34.61 -7.77
CA THR A 57 -7.17 -34.75 -8.61
C THR A 57 -7.37 -33.55 -9.53
N THR A 58 -6.80 -33.63 -10.72
CA THR A 58 -7.08 -32.77 -11.88
C THR A 58 -8.54 -32.91 -12.29
N LEU A 59 -9.40 -32.00 -11.84
CA LEU A 59 -10.74 -31.81 -12.37
C LEU A 59 -10.74 -30.51 -13.18
N SER A 60 -11.25 -30.56 -14.41
CA SER A 60 -11.19 -29.45 -15.39
C SER A 60 -12.32 -28.41 -15.23
N THR A 61 -12.92 -28.31 -14.05
CA THR A 61 -14.01 -27.35 -13.78
C THR A 61 -13.49 -26.17 -12.97
N LYS A 62 -14.12 -24.99 -13.13
CA LYS A 62 -13.80 -23.78 -12.36
C LYS A 62 -13.86 -23.99 -10.84
N VAL A 63 -14.70 -24.92 -10.37
CA VAL A 63 -14.79 -25.33 -8.96
C VAL A 63 -13.54 -26.08 -8.52
N ALA A 64 -13.00 -26.94 -9.38
CA ALA A 64 -11.77 -27.66 -9.09
C ALA A 64 -10.53 -26.76 -9.08
N GLU A 65 -10.49 -25.71 -9.92
CA GLU A 65 -9.42 -24.70 -9.84
C GLU A 65 -9.38 -24.01 -8.47
N ILE A 66 -10.55 -23.63 -7.94
CA ILE A 66 -10.69 -23.02 -6.61
C ILE A 66 -10.25 -23.99 -5.51
N ILE A 67 -10.68 -25.25 -5.60
CA ILE A 67 -10.31 -26.30 -4.64
C ILE A 67 -8.79 -26.51 -4.65
N ASN A 68 -8.19 -26.61 -5.83
CA ASN A 68 -6.75 -26.81 -5.98
C ASN A 68 -5.94 -25.61 -5.48
N SER A 69 -6.40 -24.38 -5.75
CA SER A 69 -5.78 -23.16 -5.20
C SER A 69 -5.84 -23.15 -3.67
N LEU A 70 -7.01 -23.42 -3.09
CA LEU A 70 -7.19 -23.44 -1.64
C LEU A 70 -6.39 -24.57 -0.98
N ALA A 71 -6.35 -25.76 -1.60
CA ALA A 71 -5.58 -26.90 -1.12
C ALA A 71 -4.09 -26.58 -1.10
N LEU A 72 -3.54 -26.05 -2.20
CA LEU A 72 -2.12 -25.72 -2.29
C LEU A 72 -1.73 -24.63 -1.29
N ARG A 73 -2.56 -23.60 -1.14
CA ARG A 73 -2.36 -22.54 -0.15
C ARG A 73 -2.37 -23.07 1.28
N THR A 74 -3.35 -23.90 1.61
CA THR A 74 -3.49 -24.48 2.96
C THR A 74 -2.33 -25.44 3.27
N PHE A 75 -1.90 -26.23 2.28
CA PHE A 75 -0.77 -27.13 2.44
C PHE A 75 0.55 -26.37 2.61
N SER A 76 0.74 -25.28 1.86
CA SER A 76 1.89 -24.39 2.01
C SER A 76 1.93 -23.73 3.37
N GLU A 77 0.79 -23.23 3.86
CA GLU A 77 0.64 -22.72 5.22
C GLU A 77 1.06 -23.80 6.23
N PHE A 78 0.52 -25.02 6.14
CA PHE A 78 0.89 -26.13 7.05
C PHE A 78 2.40 -26.45 7.03
N CYS A 79 2.99 -26.59 5.84
CA CYS A 79 4.40 -26.91 5.67
C CYS A 79 5.34 -25.81 6.19
N ALA A 80 4.86 -24.57 6.31
CA ALA A 80 5.62 -23.48 6.92
C ALA A 80 5.76 -23.66 8.45
N PHE A 81 4.81 -24.31 9.11
CA PHE A 81 4.84 -24.55 10.56
C PHE A 81 5.35 -25.96 10.91
N SER A 82 5.05 -26.96 10.08
CA SER A 82 5.52 -28.33 10.26
C SER A 82 6.38 -28.75 9.06
N PRO A 83 7.64 -29.17 9.26
CA PRO A 83 8.50 -29.59 8.14
C PRO A 83 7.99 -30.89 7.48
N ASN A 84 7.06 -31.58 8.11
CA ASN A 84 6.48 -32.81 7.60
C ASN A 84 5.68 -32.51 6.32
N GLY A 85 6.05 -33.17 5.22
CA GLY A 85 5.39 -32.99 3.93
C GLY A 85 5.96 -31.89 3.05
N VAL A 86 7.00 -31.16 3.49
CA VAL A 86 7.67 -30.15 2.65
C VAL A 86 8.22 -30.78 1.37
N ASP A 87 8.84 -31.97 1.44
CA ASP A 87 9.36 -32.66 0.26
C ASP A 87 8.23 -32.98 -0.74
N HIS A 88 7.09 -33.47 -0.25
CA HIS A 88 5.91 -33.73 -1.09
C HIS A 88 5.32 -32.45 -1.70
N LEU A 89 5.30 -31.35 -0.95
CA LEU A 89 4.87 -30.05 -1.45
C LEU A 89 5.81 -29.57 -2.56
N LEU A 90 7.12 -29.63 -2.37
CA LEU A 90 8.11 -29.21 -3.37
C LEU A 90 8.03 -30.08 -4.64
N ASP A 91 7.83 -31.39 -4.51
CA ASP A 91 7.59 -32.28 -5.65
C ASP A 91 6.29 -31.94 -6.38
N SER A 92 5.23 -31.60 -5.64
CA SER A 92 3.96 -31.14 -6.22
C SER A 92 4.13 -29.84 -6.99
N LEU A 93 4.81 -28.85 -6.40
CA LEU A 93 5.13 -27.57 -7.05
C LEU A 93 5.96 -27.78 -8.32
N LYS A 94 6.97 -28.64 -8.26
CA LYS A 94 7.78 -29.02 -9.42
C LYS A 94 6.93 -29.57 -10.55
N ASN A 95 6.01 -30.49 -10.25
CA ASN A 95 5.10 -31.06 -11.24
C ASN A 95 4.17 -29.99 -11.84
N LEU A 96 3.62 -29.08 -11.01
CA LEU A 96 2.77 -27.98 -11.48
C LEU A 96 3.52 -27.02 -12.41
N ILE A 97 4.78 -26.69 -12.09
CA ILE A 97 5.63 -25.84 -12.92
C ILE A 97 5.95 -26.52 -14.25
N LEU A 98 6.33 -27.80 -14.23
CA LEU A 98 6.63 -28.58 -15.44
C LEU A 98 5.43 -28.69 -16.39
N ASN A 99 4.22 -28.79 -15.82
CA ASN A 99 2.97 -28.87 -16.57
C ASN A 99 2.39 -27.50 -16.95
N ARG A 100 3.03 -26.39 -16.57
CA ARG A 100 2.60 -25.01 -16.85
C ARG A 100 1.14 -24.75 -16.51
N VAL A 101 0.73 -25.14 -15.30
CA VAL A 101 -0.65 -24.95 -14.82
C VAL A 101 -0.87 -23.47 -14.47
N GLY A 102 -1.16 -22.65 -15.49
CA GLY A 102 -1.16 -21.18 -15.41
C GLY A 102 -2.10 -20.58 -14.35
N TYR A 103 -3.24 -21.23 -14.07
CA TYR A 103 -4.18 -20.72 -13.05
C TYR A 103 -3.67 -20.87 -11.60
N LEU A 104 -2.63 -21.69 -11.37
CA LEU A 104 -2.00 -21.90 -10.05
C LEU A 104 -0.68 -21.12 -9.88
N GLU A 105 -0.23 -20.33 -10.87
CA GLU A 105 1.04 -19.58 -10.76
C GLU A 105 1.10 -18.71 -9.50
N CYS A 106 -0.01 -18.03 -9.17
CA CYS A 106 -0.12 -17.26 -7.94
C CYS A 106 0.15 -18.11 -6.69
N GLU A 107 -0.40 -19.33 -6.63
CA GLU A 107 -0.24 -20.19 -5.46
C GLU A 107 1.15 -20.81 -5.37
N ILE A 108 1.82 -21.03 -6.50
CA ILE A 108 3.23 -21.41 -6.53
C ILE A 108 4.09 -20.28 -5.93
N TYR A 109 3.83 -19.03 -6.32
CA TYR A 109 4.54 -17.88 -5.76
C TYR A 109 4.25 -17.70 -4.26
N ASN A 110 2.98 -17.83 -3.85
CA ASN A 110 2.60 -17.81 -2.44
C ASN A 110 3.31 -18.89 -1.63
N ALA A 111 3.39 -20.11 -2.17
CA ALA A 111 4.10 -21.21 -1.51
C ALA A 111 5.57 -20.90 -1.30
N ILE A 112 6.25 -20.34 -2.31
CA ILE A 112 7.65 -19.90 -2.20
C ILE A 112 7.81 -18.87 -1.09
N THR A 113 6.96 -17.84 -1.06
CA THR A 113 7.01 -16.79 -0.03
C THR A 113 6.77 -17.36 1.37
N VAL A 114 5.70 -18.13 1.55
CA VAL A 114 5.29 -18.71 2.84
C VAL A 114 6.35 -19.68 3.39
N LEU A 115 6.90 -20.56 2.55
CA LEU A 115 7.96 -21.48 2.99
C LEU A 115 9.26 -20.75 3.37
N SER A 116 9.54 -19.60 2.75
CA SER A 116 10.72 -18.79 3.07
C SER A 116 10.64 -18.14 4.46
N GLU A 117 9.43 -17.88 4.93
CA GLU A 117 9.12 -17.28 6.23
C GLU A 117 9.00 -18.33 7.35
N SER A 118 9.13 -19.62 7.03
CA SER A 118 9.09 -20.70 8.00
C SER A 118 10.14 -20.51 9.11
N SER A 119 9.73 -20.69 10.37
CA SER A 119 10.63 -20.73 11.51
C SER A 119 11.59 -21.93 11.44
N ASN A 120 11.21 -22.98 10.70
CA ASN A 120 12.00 -24.19 10.55
C ASN A 120 13.15 -23.99 9.54
N LYS A 121 14.38 -24.26 9.99
CA LYS A 121 15.59 -24.14 9.15
C LYS A 121 15.65 -25.20 8.05
N ASP A 122 15.15 -26.41 8.28
CA ASP A 122 15.12 -27.48 7.29
C ASP A 122 14.21 -27.11 6.11
N THR A 123 13.00 -26.64 6.40
CA THR A 123 12.05 -26.13 5.39
C THR A 123 12.69 -25.05 4.51
N ARG A 124 13.33 -24.04 5.11
CA ARG A 124 14.03 -22.98 4.37
C ARG A 124 15.22 -23.50 3.56
N SER A 125 15.92 -24.52 4.05
CA SER A 125 17.05 -25.13 3.34
C SER A 125 16.58 -25.93 2.12
N LYS A 126 15.51 -26.72 2.26
CA LYS A 126 14.87 -27.46 1.17
C LYS A 126 14.31 -26.54 0.09
N LEU A 127 13.62 -25.48 0.47
CA LEU A 127 13.21 -24.41 -0.45
C LEU A 127 14.42 -23.79 -1.18
N GLY A 128 15.49 -23.53 -0.44
CA GLY A 128 16.73 -22.99 -0.99
C GLY A 128 17.34 -23.87 -2.07
N TYR A 129 17.31 -25.19 -1.87
CA TYR A 129 17.75 -26.17 -2.88
C TYR A 129 16.81 -26.17 -4.09
N PHE A 130 15.49 -26.21 -3.87
CA PHE A 130 14.47 -26.15 -4.92
C PHE A 130 14.63 -24.92 -5.84
N ILE A 131 14.88 -23.75 -5.27
CA ILE A 131 15.06 -22.49 -6.04
C ILE A 131 16.37 -22.47 -6.84
N LYS A 132 17.43 -23.09 -6.32
CA LYS A 132 18.74 -23.12 -6.99
C LYS A 132 18.85 -24.21 -8.07
N GLN A 133 17.90 -25.14 -8.13
CA GLN A 133 17.87 -26.15 -9.17
C GLN A 133 17.45 -25.55 -10.51
N GLU A 134 18.40 -25.44 -11.44
CA GLU A 134 18.14 -24.96 -12.80
C GLU A 134 17.81 -26.09 -13.78
N GLN A 135 18.17 -27.35 -13.47
CA GLN A 135 17.93 -28.50 -14.35
C GLN A 135 17.13 -29.59 -13.63
N TYR A 136 16.03 -30.01 -14.26
CA TYR A 136 15.14 -31.06 -13.76
C TYR A 136 15.19 -32.31 -14.64
N PRO A 137 14.78 -33.50 -14.12
CA PRO A 137 14.77 -34.74 -14.88
C PRO A 137 14.07 -34.59 -16.23
N GLY A 138 14.72 -35.05 -17.31
CA GLY A 138 14.25 -34.86 -18.69
C GLY A 138 14.81 -33.62 -19.41
N GLY A 139 15.84 -32.96 -18.85
CA GLY A 139 16.60 -31.90 -19.53
C GLY A 139 15.87 -30.56 -19.64
N ARG A 140 14.72 -30.40 -18.98
CA ARG A 140 13.99 -29.13 -18.94
C ARG A 140 14.61 -28.20 -17.91
N ILE A 141 14.93 -26.98 -18.35
CA ILE A 141 15.40 -25.91 -17.47
C ILE A 141 14.18 -25.18 -16.90
N ILE A 142 14.07 -25.16 -15.56
CA ILE A 142 13.12 -24.28 -14.86
C ILE A 142 13.96 -23.26 -14.12
N ASP A 143 13.96 -22.03 -14.61
CA ASP A 143 14.50 -20.90 -13.86
C ASP A 143 13.35 -20.22 -13.11
N ILE A 144 13.32 -20.44 -11.79
CA ILE A 144 12.28 -19.85 -10.92
C ILE A 144 12.34 -18.32 -10.94
N GLU A 145 13.53 -17.73 -11.07
CA GLU A 145 13.69 -16.27 -11.20
C GLU A 145 13.01 -15.76 -12.48
N SER A 146 13.27 -16.39 -13.63
CA SER A 146 12.61 -16.07 -14.89
C SER A 146 11.09 -16.26 -14.80
N MET A 147 10.63 -17.34 -14.16
CA MET A 147 9.20 -17.61 -13.97
C MET A 147 8.52 -16.52 -13.15
N VAL A 148 9.07 -16.15 -11.99
CA VAL A 148 8.54 -15.08 -11.15
C VAL A 148 8.59 -13.74 -11.87
N SER A 149 9.68 -13.46 -12.59
CA SER A 149 9.84 -12.22 -13.36
C SER A 149 8.78 -12.09 -14.46
N LYS A 150 8.37 -13.19 -15.10
CA LYS A 150 7.24 -13.20 -16.05
C LYS A 150 5.90 -12.99 -15.36
N GLY A 151 5.74 -13.49 -14.14
CA GLY A 151 4.53 -13.28 -13.32
C GLY A 151 4.22 -11.80 -13.04
N LEU A 152 5.25 -10.94 -13.01
CA LEU A 152 5.12 -9.50 -12.81
C LEU A 152 4.32 -8.80 -13.91
N SER A 153 4.36 -9.29 -15.15
CA SER A 153 3.61 -8.74 -16.30
C SER A 153 2.31 -9.50 -16.59
N HIS A 154 1.91 -10.41 -15.71
CA HIS A 154 0.72 -11.24 -15.91
C HIS A 154 -0.59 -10.44 -15.85
N TYR A 155 -1.59 -10.80 -16.66
CA TYR A 155 -2.88 -10.08 -16.71
C TYR A 155 -3.67 -10.20 -15.40
N ASN A 156 -3.59 -11.37 -14.74
CA ASN A 156 -4.23 -11.61 -13.45
C ASN A 156 -3.48 -10.88 -12.33
N ARG A 157 -4.19 -9.98 -11.62
CA ARG A 157 -3.68 -9.25 -10.47
C ARG A 157 -3.13 -10.15 -9.35
N ALA A 158 -3.72 -11.32 -9.12
CA ALA A 158 -3.28 -12.23 -8.05
C ALA A 158 -1.89 -12.81 -8.36
N THR A 159 -1.65 -13.17 -9.62
CA THR A 159 -0.35 -13.61 -10.11
C THR A 159 0.69 -12.49 -9.97
N ARG A 160 0.34 -11.24 -10.31
CA ARG A 160 1.24 -10.09 -10.10
C ARG A 160 1.56 -9.89 -8.62
N CYS A 161 0.57 -9.93 -7.72
CA CYS A 161 0.78 -9.84 -6.27
C CYS A 161 1.73 -10.94 -5.78
N GLY A 162 1.47 -12.20 -6.11
CA GLY A 162 2.34 -13.31 -5.72
C GLY A 162 3.75 -13.15 -6.26
N ALA A 163 3.90 -12.68 -7.50
CA ALA A 163 5.21 -12.44 -8.10
C ALA A 163 5.99 -11.31 -7.41
N ILE A 164 5.30 -10.23 -7.02
CA ILE A 164 5.87 -9.11 -6.25
C ILE A 164 6.45 -9.60 -4.92
N GLU A 165 5.72 -10.47 -4.20
CA GLU A 165 6.14 -11.02 -2.91
C GLU A 165 7.24 -12.10 -3.06
N ALA A 166 7.19 -12.92 -4.11
CA ALA A 166 8.13 -14.01 -4.32
C ALA A 166 9.47 -13.56 -4.92
N LEU A 167 9.51 -12.47 -5.69
CA LEU A 167 10.71 -12.00 -6.38
C LEU A 167 11.89 -11.73 -5.42
N PRO A 168 11.71 -10.96 -4.32
CA PRO A 168 12.79 -10.70 -3.38
C PRO A 168 13.28 -11.98 -2.70
N VAL A 169 12.37 -12.91 -2.39
CA VAL A 169 12.69 -14.22 -1.80
C VAL A 169 13.59 -15.03 -2.73
N VAL A 170 13.20 -15.17 -3.99
CA VAL A 170 13.96 -15.94 -4.99
C VAL A 170 15.35 -15.35 -5.20
N ILE A 171 15.45 -14.02 -5.35
CA ILE A 171 16.72 -13.34 -5.53
C ILE A 171 17.60 -13.50 -4.28
N ASN A 172 17.07 -13.27 -3.07
CA ASN A 172 17.83 -13.41 -1.83
C ASN A 172 18.36 -14.83 -1.63
N ILE A 173 17.61 -15.85 -2.06
CA ILE A 173 18.03 -17.25 -1.96
C ILE A 173 19.07 -17.61 -3.02
N LYS A 174 18.83 -17.25 -4.29
CA LYS A 174 19.70 -17.59 -5.42
C LYS A 174 21.06 -16.91 -5.29
N TYR A 175 21.07 -15.63 -4.90
CA TYR A 175 22.27 -14.80 -4.83
C TYR A 175 22.86 -14.66 -3.42
N LYS A 176 22.39 -15.44 -2.42
CA LYS A 176 22.76 -15.29 -1.00
C LYS A 176 24.28 -15.15 -0.72
N PHE A 177 25.10 -15.84 -1.50
CA PHE A 177 26.56 -15.89 -1.34
C PHE A 177 27.32 -15.26 -2.52
N LEU A 178 26.62 -14.47 -3.35
CA LEU A 178 27.18 -13.81 -4.52
C LEU A 178 27.30 -12.31 -4.26
N GLU A 179 28.41 -11.71 -4.70
CA GLU A 179 28.68 -10.27 -4.56
C GLU A 179 27.60 -9.41 -5.26
N GLU A 180 26.97 -9.95 -6.31
CA GLU A 180 25.89 -9.31 -7.07
C GLU A 180 24.61 -9.06 -6.26
N LEU A 181 24.46 -9.68 -5.08
CA LEU A 181 23.24 -9.57 -4.27
C LEU A 181 22.92 -8.12 -3.91
N ALA A 182 23.93 -7.30 -3.61
CA ALA A 182 23.74 -5.89 -3.27
C ALA A 182 23.11 -5.11 -4.44
N LYS A 183 23.61 -5.33 -5.67
CA LYS A 183 23.06 -4.72 -6.88
C LYS A 183 21.63 -5.22 -7.16
N LYS A 184 21.41 -6.54 -7.05
CA LYS A 184 20.10 -7.16 -7.23
C LYS A 184 19.05 -6.63 -6.24
N ARG A 185 19.42 -6.31 -5.00
CA ARG A 185 18.53 -5.70 -3.99
C ARG A 185 18.06 -4.30 -4.37
N ILE A 186 18.94 -3.49 -4.96
CA ILE A 186 18.56 -2.18 -5.50
C ILE A 186 17.60 -2.36 -6.67
N ASP A 187 17.90 -3.30 -7.57
CA ASP A 187 17.05 -3.62 -8.72
C ASP A 187 15.66 -4.14 -8.30
N ILE A 188 15.57 -4.88 -7.18
CA ILE A 188 14.29 -5.29 -6.58
C ILE A 188 13.45 -4.06 -6.25
N ILE A 189 13.96 -3.13 -5.43
CA ILE A 189 13.18 -1.95 -5.01
C ILE A 189 12.74 -1.13 -6.23
N ASN A 190 13.62 -0.96 -7.21
CA ASN A 190 13.30 -0.27 -8.47
C ASN A 190 12.24 -1.01 -9.31
N THR A 191 12.21 -2.34 -9.24
CA THR A 191 11.19 -3.14 -9.92
C THR A 191 9.85 -3.03 -9.20
N LEU A 192 9.85 -3.17 -7.87
CA LEU A 192 8.66 -3.06 -7.03
C LEU A 192 8.02 -1.68 -7.16
N SER A 193 8.81 -0.60 -7.18
CA SER A 193 8.32 0.78 -7.23
C SER A 193 7.43 1.08 -8.44
N ARG A 194 7.64 0.39 -9.57
CA ARG A 194 6.80 0.51 -10.78
C ARG A 194 5.35 0.06 -10.52
N PHE A 195 5.16 -0.90 -9.62
CA PHE A 195 3.85 -1.44 -9.27
C PHE A 195 3.07 -0.57 -8.29
N VAL A 196 3.67 0.48 -7.71
CA VAL A 196 2.95 1.50 -6.93
C VAL A 196 1.91 2.24 -7.79
N GLN A 197 2.06 2.23 -9.11
CA GLN A 197 1.12 2.81 -10.08
C GLN A 197 0.35 1.76 -10.89
N ASP A 198 0.32 0.49 -10.45
CA ASP A 198 -0.43 -0.57 -11.14
C ASP A 198 -1.94 -0.21 -11.24
N PRO A 199 -2.63 -0.58 -12.34
CA PRO A 199 -4.06 -0.31 -12.48
C PRO A 199 -4.92 -0.88 -11.33
N HIS A 200 -4.48 -1.98 -10.72
CA HIS A 200 -5.25 -2.67 -9.70
C HIS A 200 -4.81 -2.28 -8.27
N PRO A 201 -5.73 -1.86 -7.38
CA PRO A 201 -5.39 -1.37 -6.04
C PRO A 201 -4.67 -2.39 -5.16
N HIS A 202 -5.04 -3.67 -5.24
CA HIS A 202 -4.34 -4.71 -4.49
C HIS A 202 -2.87 -4.84 -4.89
N VAL A 203 -2.53 -4.64 -6.18
CA VAL A 203 -1.14 -4.75 -6.64
C VAL A 203 -0.34 -3.55 -6.15
N ARG A 204 -0.92 -2.34 -6.18
CA ARG A 204 -0.32 -1.14 -5.59
C ARG A 204 -0.04 -1.32 -4.10
N LYS A 205 -1.02 -1.81 -3.35
CA LYS A 205 -0.88 -2.13 -1.92
C LYS A 205 0.23 -3.16 -1.68
N THR A 206 0.20 -4.29 -2.40
CA THR A 206 1.22 -5.35 -2.25
C THR A 206 2.62 -4.82 -2.54
N SER A 207 2.78 -4.00 -3.58
CA SER A 207 4.06 -3.35 -3.91
C SER A 207 4.57 -2.46 -2.77
N LEU A 208 3.71 -1.56 -2.24
CA LEU A 208 4.08 -0.68 -1.13
C LEU A 208 4.49 -1.48 0.11
N LEU A 209 3.71 -2.49 0.49
CA LEU A 209 4.00 -3.34 1.64
C LEU A 209 5.28 -4.16 1.44
N GLU A 210 5.53 -4.67 0.24
CA GLU A 210 6.75 -5.42 -0.04
C GLU A 210 7.98 -4.51 0.03
N ILE A 211 7.91 -3.26 -0.44
CA ILE A 211 9.00 -2.29 -0.28
C ILE A 211 9.28 -2.02 1.21
N ILE A 212 8.24 -1.88 2.03
CA ILE A 212 8.38 -1.73 3.50
C ILE A 212 9.03 -2.98 4.11
N LYS A 213 8.62 -4.18 3.70
CA LYS A 213 9.21 -5.44 4.13
C LYS A 213 10.69 -5.52 3.75
N GLN A 214 11.06 -5.11 2.54
CA GLN A 214 12.45 -5.03 2.09
C GLN A 214 13.27 -4.05 2.94
N PHE A 215 12.70 -2.91 3.33
CA PHE A 215 13.34 -1.98 4.27
C PHE A 215 13.64 -2.63 5.62
N HIS A 216 12.67 -3.34 6.21
CA HIS A 216 12.91 -4.07 7.48
C HIS A 216 13.94 -5.20 7.35
N GLN A 217 14.18 -5.71 6.14
CA GLN A 217 15.24 -6.67 5.83
C GLN A 217 16.61 -6.01 5.55
N GLY A 218 16.71 -4.68 5.69
CA GLY A 218 17.94 -3.90 5.54
C GLY A 218 18.16 -3.32 4.14
N ASN A 219 17.20 -3.44 3.22
CA ASN A 219 17.31 -2.86 1.87
C ASN A 219 16.72 -1.45 1.86
N ILE A 220 17.58 -0.43 1.79
CA ILE A 220 17.18 0.97 1.95
C ILE A 220 16.51 1.48 0.65
N PRO A 221 15.25 1.93 0.70
CA PRO A 221 14.59 2.52 -0.46
C PRO A 221 15.15 3.91 -0.77
N GLY A 222 15.33 4.24 -2.05
CA GLY A 222 15.82 5.56 -2.46
C GLY A 222 14.80 6.68 -2.26
N VAL A 223 15.28 7.90 -2.02
CA VAL A 223 14.42 9.09 -1.78
C VAL A 223 13.43 9.39 -2.91
N GLY A 224 13.74 8.99 -4.15
CA GLY A 224 12.85 9.16 -5.32
C GLY A 224 11.48 8.50 -5.17
N LEU A 225 11.32 7.53 -4.27
CA LEU A 225 10.02 6.92 -3.96
C LEU A 225 9.08 7.86 -3.20
N TYR A 226 9.57 8.94 -2.59
CA TYR A 226 8.74 9.86 -1.81
C TYR A 226 7.59 10.44 -2.65
N GLN A 227 7.87 10.89 -3.88
CA GLN A 227 6.85 11.44 -4.77
C GLN A 227 5.82 10.39 -5.22
N LEU A 228 6.22 9.12 -5.32
CA LEU A 228 5.28 8.01 -5.57
C LEU A 228 4.36 7.81 -4.37
N CYS A 229 4.90 7.88 -3.15
CA CYS A 229 4.11 7.76 -1.92
C CYS A 229 3.12 8.92 -1.75
N VAL A 230 3.53 10.16 -2.05
CA VAL A 230 2.63 11.34 -2.02
C VAL A 230 1.47 11.21 -3.01
N LYS A 231 1.70 10.59 -4.18
CA LYS A 231 0.62 10.29 -5.13
C LYS A 231 -0.28 9.16 -4.60
N ALA A 232 0.31 8.08 -4.09
CA ALA A 232 -0.41 6.93 -3.57
C ALA A 232 -1.15 7.21 -2.25
N SER A 233 -0.76 8.24 -1.48
CA SER A 233 -1.51 8.66 -0.30
C SER A 233 -2.85 9.32 -0.64
N LYS A 234 -3.06 9.68 -1.92
CA LYS A 234 -4.33 10.20 -2.47
C LYS A 234 -5.05 9.19 -3.35
N ASP A 235 -4.71 7.91 -3.22
CA ASP A 235 -5.30 6.82 -4.00
C ASP A 235 -6.79 6.61 -3.67
N GLU A 236 -7.59 6.17 -4.64
CA GLU A 236 -9.01 5.83 -4.44
C GLU A 236 -9.21 4.71 -3.39
N SER A 237 -8.24 3.80 -3.27
CA SER A 237 -8.29 2.65 -2.37
C SER A 237 -7.69 2.99 -1.00
N GLU A 238 -8.53 2.95 0.05
CA GLU A 238 -8.12 3.17 1.44
C GLU A 238 -6.88 2.35 1.86
N PRO A 239 -6.78 1.02 1.62
CA PRO A 239 -5.59 0.25 1.96
C PRO A 239 -4.30 0.71 1.26
N VAL A 240 -4.40 1.34 0.08
CA VAL A 240 -3.24 1.88 -0.64
C VAL A 240 -2.80 3.19 0.03
N ARG A 241 -3.75 4.06 0.39
CA ARG A 241 -3.46 5.30 1.13
C ARG A 241 -2.73 5.03 2.43
N ILE A 242 -3.20 4.06 3.22
CA ILE A 242 -2.55 3.65 4.49
C ILE A 242 -1.13 3.13 4.24
N ALA A 243 -0.94 2.22 3.27
CA ALA A 243 0.38 1.67 2.97
C ALA A 243 1.35 2.74 2.42
N ALA A 244 0.85 3.71 1.67
CA ALA A 244 1.63 4.82 1.15
C ALA A 244 2.08 5.77 2.26
N LEU A 245 1.18 6.06 3.21
CA LEU A 245 1.49 6.80 4.42
C LEU A 245 2.60 6.10 5.23
N ASP A 246 2.51 4.78 5.43
CA ASP A 246 3.57 4.00 6.10
C ASP A 246 4.95 4.13 5.42
N LEU A 247 5.02 3.91 4.11
CA LEU A 247 6.29 4.02 3.38
C LEU A 247 6.81 5.47 3.37
N MET A 248 5.92 6.46 3.30
CA MET A 248 6.28 7.87 3.40
C MET A 248 6.89 8.20 4.76
N SER A 249 6.35 7.65 5.86
CA SER A 249 6.94 7.78 7.20
C SER A 249 8.38 7.29 7.21
N ILE A 250 8.61 6.08 6.69
CA ILE A 250 9.94 5.45 6.62
C ILE A 250 10.92 6.31 5.82
N LEU A 251 10.52 6.76 4.62
CA LEU A 251 11.37 7.63 3.79
C LEU A 251 11.72 8.94 4.49
N THR A 252 10.78 9.48 5.28
CA THR A 252 11.00 10.71 6.04
C THR A 252 11.96 10.52 7.21
N GLU A 253 11.92 9.36 7.85
CA GLU A 253 12.86 9.02 8.92
C GLU A 253 14.28 8.80 8.38
N ILE A 254 14.42 8.24 7.17
CA ILE A 254 15.72 7.99 6.53
C ILE A 254 16.31 9.29 5.95
N TYR A 255 15.49 10.16 5.36
CA TYR A 255 15.93 11.33 4.60
C TYR A 255 15.30 12.66 5.07
N PRO A 256 15.30 12.99 6.38
CA PRO A 256 14.53 14.12 6.91
C PRO A 256 14.93 15.47 6.32
N GLU A 257 16.23 15.70 6.16
CA GLU A 257 16.81 16.96 5.66
C GLU A 257 16.94 17.00 4.13
N ASN A 258 16.55 15.93 3.42
CA ASN A 258 16.67 15.91 1.96
C ASN A 258 15.74 16.97 1.36
N PRO A 259 16.23 17.83 0.45
CA PRO A 259 15.39 18.86 -0.15
C PRO A 259 14.36 18.22 -1.09
N VAL A 260 13.14 18.74 -1.04
CA VAL A 260 12.06 18.39 -1.97
C VAL A 260 11.40 19.64 -2.51
N LEU A 261 11.11 19.62 -3.80
CA LEU A 261 10.41 20.70 -4.47
C LEU A 261 8.92 20.55 -4.26
N ILE A 262 8.29 21.59 -3.73
CA ILE A 262 6.85 21.74 -3.69
C ILE A 262 6.44 22.84 -4.66
N SER A 263 5.32 22.64 -5.34
CA SER A 263 4.70 23.68 -6.18
C SER A 263 3.48 24.20 -5.45
N GLN A 264 3.50 25.49 -5.13
CA GLN A 264 2.37 26.22 -4.56
C GLN A 264 2.21 27.54 -5.34
N PHE A 265 1.00 27.83 -5.82
CA PHE A 265 0.66 29.08 -6.52
C PHE A 265 1.61 29.46 -7.67
N ASP A 266 2.00 28.48 -8.50
CA ASP A 266 2.94 28.64 -9.62
C ASP A 266 4.37 29.05 -9.22
N GLU A 267 4.68 29.06 -7.92
CA GLU A 267 6.04 29.18 -7.37
C GLU A 267 6.55 27.78 -6.97
N VAL A 268 7.83 27.52 -7.21
CA VAL A 268 8.51 26.29 -6.78
C VAL A 268 9.37 26.64 -5.58
N GLU A 269 9.03 26.07 -4.42
CA GLU A 269 9.79 26.23 -3.18
C GLU A 269 10.50 24.92 -2.86
N GLU A 270 11.74 25.03 -2.37
CA GLU A 270 12.51 23.91 -1.85
C GLU A 270 12.37 23.87 -0.34
N ILE A 271 11.81 22.78 0.18
CA ILE A 271 11.65 22.56 1.62
C ILE A 271 12.25 21.21 2.02
N ARG A 272 12.51 21.01 3.31
CA ARG A 272 12.98 19.72 3.82
C ARG A 272 11.91 18.66 3.66
N LEU A 273 12.31 17.42 3.40
CA LEU A 273 11.38 16.31 3.24
C LEU A 273 10.52 16.11 4.49
N VAL A 274 11.08 16.24 5.69
CA VAL A 274 10.31 16.14 6.94
C VAL A 274 9.16 17.15 7.03
N ASP A 275 9.40 18.38 6.59
CA ASP A 275 8.41 19.45 6.58
C ASP A 275 7.35 19.21 5.51
N SER A 276 7.77 18.82 4.30
CA SER A 276 6.85 18.45 3.22
C SER A 276 5.95 17.28 3.63
N SER A 277 6.55 16.24 4.21
CA SER A 277 5.86 15.04 4.67
C SER A 277 4.85 15.36 5.75
N PHE A 278 5.23 16.18 6.73
CA PHE A 278 4.33 16.68 7.77
C PHE A 278 3.07 17.32 7.16
N VAL A 279 3.25 18.25 6.22
CA VAL A 279 2.12 18.90 5.54
C VAL A 279 1.24 17.91 4.78
N LYS A 280 1.83 16.93 4.08
CA LYS A 280 1.05 15.90 3.36
C LYS A 280 0.29 14.96 4.28
N VAL A 281 0.81 14.68 5.47
CA VAL A 281 0.07 13.91 6.47
C VAL A 281 -1.04 14.75 7.09
N CYS A 282 -0.84 16.06 7.28
CA CYS A 282 -1.91 16.96 7.67
C CYS A 282 -3.05 16.97 6.64
N ASP A 283 -2.79 16.95 5.34
CA ASP A 283 -3.84 16.79 4.32
C ASP A 283 -4.67 15.49 4.58
N ALA A 284 -4.02 14.40 5.00
CA ALA A 284 -4.65 13.10 5.24
C ALA A 284 -5.49 13.02 6.53
N VAL A 285 -5.41 14.01 7.43
CA VAL A 285 -6.31 14.07 8.60
C VAL A 285 -7.75 14.39 8.21
N ASN A 286 -7.97 14.88 6.99
CA ASN A 286 -9.29 15.16 6.42
C ASN A 286 -9.78 14.05 5.48
N ASP A 287 -9.15 12.87 5.52
CA ASP A 287 -9.53 11.74 4.68
C ASP A 287 -10.95 11.23 5.00
N ILE A 288 -11.65 10.75 3.96
CA ILE A 288 -13.00 10.19 4.11
C ILE A 288 -13.02 8.95 5.02
N SER A 289 -11.93 8.18 5.03
CA SER A 289 -11.78 7.00 5.88
C SER A 289 -11.19 7.38 7.24
N PHE A 290 -11.92 7.03 8.30
CA PHE A 290 -11.42 7.21 9.65
C PHE A 290 -10.13 6.41 9.93
N LEU A 291 -9.90 5.29 9.24
CA LEU A 291 -8.67 4.50 9.38
C LEU A 291 -7.45 5.27 8.84
N VAL A 292 -7.63 6.00 7.74
CA VAL A 292 -6.58 6.88 7.18
C VAL A 292 -6.35 8.07 8.09
N ARG A 293 -7.41 8.69 8.62
CA ARG A 293 -7.29 9.79 9.60
C ARG A 293 -6.56 9.35 10.86
N GLN A 294 -6.94 8.21 11.44
CA GLN A 294 -6.25 7.61 12.59
C GLN A 294 -4.77 7.41 12.26
N LYS A 295 -4.46 6.81 11.11
CA LYS A 295 -3.09 6.58 10.67
C LYS A 295 -2.30 7.88 10.53
N ALA A 296 -2.92 8.92 10.00
CA ALA A 296 -2.32 10.24 9.84
C ALA A 296 -1.93 10.82 11.21
N PHE A 297 -2.82 10.80 12.22
CA PHE A 297 -2.47 11.27 13.56
C PHE A 297 -1.37 10.45 14.24
N GLU A 298 -1.39 9.12 14.08
CA GLU A 298 -0.29 8.28 14.57
C GLU A 298 1.05 8.67 13.92
N MET A 299 1.06 9.04 12.64
CA MET A 299 2.26 9.48 11.94
C MET A 299 2.71 10.88 12.33
N LEU A 300 1.79 11.84 12.48
CA LEU A 300 2.13 13.19 12.94
C LEU A 300 2.84 13.17 14.29
N GLY A 301 2.45 12.25 15.20
CA GLY A 301 3.12 12.06 16.49
C GLY A 301 4.54 11.50 16.40
N ARG A 302 4.94 10.91 15.26
CA ARG A 302 6.28 10.33 15.06
C ARG A 302 7.29 11.32 14.50
N TYR A 303 6.86 12.33 13.74
CA TYR A 303 7.79 13.28 13.13
C TYR A 303 8.58 14.06 14.16
N LYS A 304 9.89 14.21 13.92
CA LYS A 304 10.85 14.95 14.75
C LYS A 304 11.40 16.13 13.97
N ASN A 305 11.71 17.23 14.66
CA ASN A 305 12.39 18.40 14.06
C ASN A 305 11.68 19.07 12.86
N VAL A 306 10.35 18.99 12.81
CA VAL A 306 9.52 19.79 11.89
C VAL A 306 9.69 21.26 12.26
N ASP A 307 9.82 22.12 11.25
CA ASP A 307 9.91 23.56 11.44
C ASP A 307 8.65 24.11 12.15
N SER A 308 8.87 25.01 13.12
CA SER A 308 7.83 25.54 13.99
C SER A 308 6.70 26.21 13.20
N LYS A 309 6.98 26.79 12.02
CA LYS A 309 5.95 27.41 11.18
C LYS A 309 4.86 26.42 10.75
N PHE A 310 5.23 25.17 10.44
CA PHE A 310 4.27 24.13 10.06
C PHE A 310 3.53 23.56 11.28
N LEU A 311 4.22 23.45 12.42
CA LEU A 311 3.61 22.99 13.67
C LEU A 311 2.54 23.98 14.16
N LEU A 312 2.85 25.27 14.19
CA LEU A 312 1.94 26.33 14.64
C LEU A 312 0.64 26.38 13.81
N GLN A 313 0.72 26.09 12.50
CA GLN A 313 -0.46 26.03 11.63
C GLN A 313 -1.47 24.98 12.07
N THR A 314 -1.02 23.83 12.59
CA THR A 314 -1.92 22.78 13.09
C THR A 314 -2.80 23.22 14.26
N PHE A 315 -2.42 24.28 14.96
CA PHE A 315 -3.16 24.89 16.07
C PHE A 315 -4.00 26.10 15.65
N SER A 316 -3.80 26.63 14.44
CA SER A 316 -4.52 27.81 14.01
C SER A 316 -6.02 27.49 13.86
N LYS A 317 -6.86 28.20 14.61
CA LYS A 317 -8.32 28.13 14.52
C LYS A 317 -8.89 28.80 13.26
N GLN A 318 -8.06 29.49 12.48
CA GLN A 318 -8.47 30.15 11.25
C GLN A 318 -8.61 29.13 10.11
N VAL A 319 -9.61 28.27 10.25
CA VAL A 319 -10.15 27.44 9.17
C VAL A 319 -10.80 28.36 8.13
N MET A 320 -10.20 28.49 6.95
CA MET A 320 -10.77 28.88 5.64
C MET A 320 -11.93 29.90 5.54
N SER A 321 -12.16 30.78 6.51
CA SER A 321 -13.26 31.75 6.46
C SER A 321 -13.01 32.91 5.48
N HIS A 322 -11.76 33.06 5.02
CA HIS A 322 -11.37 34.08 4.04
C HIS A 322 -11.19 33.54 2.61
N LEU A 323 -11.41 32.25 2.34
CA LEU A 323 -11.46 31.70 0.98
C LEU A 323 -12.84 31.85 0.32
N LYS A 324 -13.66 32.81 0.77
CA LYS A 324 -14.76 33.31 -0.07
C LYS A 324 -14.18 34.38 -1.00
N ARG A 325 -13.58 33.94 -2.10
CA ARG A 325 -13.19 34.82 -3.21
C ARG A 325 -14.43 35.59 -3.67
N ASN A 326 -14.56 36.84 -3.27
CA ASN A 326 -15.28 37.81 -4.09
C ASN A 326 -14.51 37.88 -5.41
N VAL A 327 -15.11 37.37 -6.48
CA VAL A 327 -14.64 37.58 -7.84
C VAL A 327 -14.84 39.07 -8.15
N THR A 328 -13.91 39.91 -7.69
CA THR A 328 -13.79 41.30 -8.11
C THR A 328 -13.10 41.31 -9.48
N GLY A 329 -13.94 41.25 -10.51
CA GLY A 329 -13.74 41.94 -11.79
C GLY A 329 -12.46 41.65 -12.59
N LYS A 330 -12.48 40.57 -13.40
CA LYS A 330 -11.75 40.60 -14.67
C LYS A 330 -12.65 41.21 -15.75
N ARG A 331 -12.34 42.47 -16.08
CA ARG A 331 -12.75 43.15 -17.32
C ARG A 331 -12.41 42.28 -18.53
N SER A 332 -13.42 41.82 -19.24
CA SER A 332 -13.33 41.50 -20.66
C SER A 332 -14.37 42.36 -21.39
N GLY A 333 -13.89 43.24 -22.27
CA GLY A 333 -14.73 44.16 -23.01
C GLY A 333 -15.55 43.45 -24.07
N LYS A 334 -16.85 43.78 -24.16
CA LYS A 334 -17.59 43.90 -25.41
C LYS A 334 -18.91 44.66 -25.20
N ARG A 335 -18.85 45.95 -25.53
CA ARG A 335 -19.74 46.70 -26.46
C ARG A 335 -21.24 46.33 -26.43
N GLY A 336 -22.07 47.22 -25.91
CA GLY A 336 -23.53 47.20 -26.07
C GLY A 336 -24.26 48.39 -25.41
N LYS A 337 -24.46 49.46 -26.19
CA LYS A 337 -25.50 50.52 -26.19
C LYS A 337 -26.24 50.92 -24.88
N GLU A 338 -26.11 52.22 -24.55
CA GLU A 338 -27.15 53.24 -24.23
C GLU A 338 -28.50 52.78 -23.63
N ASN A 339 -29.11 53.40 -22.61
CA ASN A 339 -29.34 54.83 -22.38
C ASN A 339 -30.07 55.08 -21.02
N LYS A 340 -29.90 56.29 -20.43
CA LYS A 340 -30.78 56.99 -19.44
C LYS A 340 -30.91 56.34 -18.04
N SER A 341 -30.94 57.05 -16.90
CA SER A 341 -31.07 58.46 -16.55
C SER A 341 -30.87 58.63 -15.03
N SER A 342 -30.49 59.85 -14.61
CA SER A 342 -30.89 60.52 -13.36
C SER A 342 -29.96 60.54 -12.14
N LEU A 343 -29.40 61.75 -11.95
CA LEU A 343 -29.34 62.58 -10.73
C LEU A 343 -28.47 62.19 -9.51
N ASN A 344 -27.58 63.15 -9.20
CA ASN A 344 -27.23 63.73 -7.90
C ASN A 344 -26.42 62.84 -6.91
N GLN A 345 -25.40 63.32 -6.18
CA GLN A 345 -24.96 64.68 -5.85
C GLN A 345 -23.53 64.62 -5.25
N LYS A 346 -22.79 65.71 -5.48
CA LYS A 346 -21.83 66.39 -4.58
C LYS A 346 -20.38 65.88 -4.40
N GLU A 347 -19.53 66.73 -4.97
CA GLU A 347 -18.18 67.14 -4.65
C GLU A 347 -17.84 67.34 -3.16
N SER A 348 -16.56 67.14 -2.86
CA SER A 348 -15.60 68.01 -2.12
C SER A 348 -14.60 67.08 -1.41
N SER A 349 -13.28 67.29 -1.39
CA SER A 349 -12.46 68.47 -1.64
C SER A 349 -10.99 68.02 -1.84
N GLU A 350 -10.28 68.81 -2.61
CA GLU A 350 -8.87 68.71 -2.98
C GLU A 350 -7.88 69.09 -1.86
N GLN A 351 -6.61 68.73 -2.13
CA GLN A 351 -5.35 69.34 -1.70
C GLN A 351 -4.79 69.03 -0.30
N ASN A 352 -3.67 68.28 -0.29
CA ASN A 352 -2.36 68.91 -0.03
C ASN A 352 -1.19 68.02 -0.48
N LYS A 353 -0.35 68.58 -1.36
CA LYS A 353 0.98 68.08 -1.72
C LYS A 353 1.97 68.40 -0.59
N LYS A 354 2.91 67.49 -0.32
CA LYS A 354 4.29 67.85 0.06
C LYS A 354 5.25 66.71 -0.27
N GLU A 355 6.12 67.00 -1.23
CA GLU A 355 7.32 66.24 -1.57
C GLU A 355 8.34 66.33 -0.43
N LYS A 356 9.00 65.20 -0.09
CA LYS A 356 10.37 65.17 0.41
C LYS A 356 11.08 63.92 -0.13
N MET A 357 12.25 64.12 -0.70
CA MET A 357 13.15 63.10 -1.26
C MET A 357 14.02 62.45 -0.19
N ALA A 358 14.06 61.09 -0.24
CA ALA A 358 15.17 60.15 0.02
C ALA A 358 15.76 60.01 1.45
N PRO A 359 16.53 58.93 1.75
CA PRO A 359 16.53 57.56 1.22
C PRO A 359 16.48 56.50 2.35
N GLY A 360 15.94 55.31 2.10
CA GLY A 360 16.05 54.22 3.07
C GLY A 360 15.22 53.02 2.68
N SER A 361 15.91 51.97 2.23
CA SER A 361 15.47 50.59 2.08
C SER A 361 14.18 50.18 2.81
N ASP A 362 13.05 50.24 2.11
CA ASP A 362 11.86 49.46 2.47
C ASP A 362 12.08 48.00 2.07
N LEU A 363 12.83 47.27 2.90
CA LEU A 363 12.62 45.85 3.06
C LEU A 363 11.30 45.65 3.81
N ASN A 364 10.18 45.92 3.13
CA ASN A 364 8.89 45.34 3.50
C ASN A 364 8.95 43.85 3.13
N VAL A 365 9.71 43.08 3.90
CA VAL A 365 9.55 41.64 3.96
C VAL A 365 8.17 41.42 4.56
N ASN A 366 7.21 41.14 3.70
CA ASN A 366 5.83 40.91 4.04
C ASN A 366 5.74 39.53 4.74
N VAL A 367 6.14 39.48 6.02
CA VAL A 367 6.11 38.29 6.88
C VAL A 367 4.68 37.71 6.97
N GLU A 368 3.67 38.58 6.87
CA GLU A 368 2.25 38.21 6.83
C GLU A 368 1.89 37.44 5.55
N SER A 369 2.48 37.77 4.40
CA SER A 369 2.22 37.05 3.14
C SER A 369 2.88 35.67 3.05
N THR A 370 4.03 35.46 3.70
CA THR A 370 4.62 34.13 3.80
C THR A 370 3.79 33.24 4.71
N GLU A 371 3.31 33.78 5.84
CA GLU A 371 2.41 33.07 6.74
C GLU A 371 1.08 32.72 6.04
N PHE A 372 0.53 33.64 5.24
CA PHE A 372 -0.70 33.42 4.48
C PHE A 372 -0.59 32.42 3.32
N ARG A 373 0.58 32.30 2.66
CA ARG A 373 0.80 31.35 1.55
C ARG A 373 0.81 29.89 2.03
N LEU A 374 1.23 29.64 3.26
CA LEU A 374 1.21 28.31 3.86
C LEU A 374 -0.19 27.88 4.38
N LEU A 375 -1.15 28.80 4.51
CA LEU A 375 -2.52 28.53 5.00
C LEU A 375 -3.40 27.72 4.02
N ASP A 376 -3.01 27.58 2.75
CA ASP A 376 -3.70 26.72 1.78
C ASP A 376 -3.25 25.24 1.88
N SER A 377 -2.43 24.90 2.88
CA SER A 377 -2.03 23.54 3.19
C SER A 377 -2.99 22.89 4.21
N GLY A 378 -3.24 21.58 4.11
CA GLY A 378 -4.10 20.85 5.05
C GLY A 378 -3.55 20.80 6.49
N ALA A 379 -2.44 21.47 6.78
CA ALA A 379 -1.90 21.70 8.11
C ALA A 379 -2.82 22.60 8.96
N ALA A 380 -3.50 23.59 8.38
CA ALA A 380 -4.32 24.52 9.14
C ALA A 380 -5.45 23.81 9.91
N GLY A 381 -5.45 23.89 11.24
CA GLY A 381 -6.49 23.30 12.09
C GLY A 381 -6.47 21.77 12.18
N ALA A 382 -5.47 21.10 11.62
CA ALA A 382 -5.37 19.63 11.60
C ALA A 382 -5.50 18.99 13.01
N PHE A 383 -4.92 19.62 14.04
CA PHE A 383 -5.04 19.08 15.40
C PHE A 383 -6.44 19.25 15.98
N VAL A 384 -7.09 20.39 15.73
CA VAL A 384 -8.46 20.65 16.18
C VAL A 384 -9.41 19.62 15.58
N HIS A 385 -9.27 19.33 14.28
CA HIS A 385 -10.04 18.29 13.60
C HIS A 385 -9.88 16.91 14.24
N GLY A 386 -8.67 16.55 14.71
CA GLY A 386 -8.44 15.28 15.39
C GLY A 386 -9.14 15.16 16.74
N LEU A 387 -9.22 16.26 17.50
CA LEU A 387 -9.92 16.29 18.79
C LEU A 387 -11.44 16.26 18.63
N GLU A 388 -11.95 16.87 17.56
CA GLU A 388 -13.37 16.97 17.23
C GLU A 388 -13.86 15.83 16.32
N ASP A 389 -12.99 14.88 15.95
CA ASP A 389 -13.36 13.78 15.05
C ASP A 389 -14.51 12.95 15.63
N GLU A 390 -15.39 12.43 14.79
CA GLU A 390 -16.54 11.62 15.19
C GLU A 390 -16.13 10.24 15.77
N PHE A 391 -14.99 9.68 15.33
CA PHE A 391 -14.51 8.38 15.77
C PHE A 391 -13.56 8.49 16.97
N GLN A 392 -13.79 7.66 17.99
CA GLN A 392 -12.97 7.67 19.21
C GLN A 392 -11.52 7.24 18.93
N GLU A 393 -11.31 6.35 17.97
CA GLU A 393 -10.00 5.86 17.55
C GLU A 393 -9.13 7.00 17.01
N VAL A 394 -9.72 7.90 16.23
CA VAL A 394 -9.04 9.08 15.69
C VAL A 394 -8.71 10.06 16.80
N ARG A 395 -9.68 10.35 17.69
CA ARG A 395 -9.45 11.21 18.88
C ARG A 395 -8.33 10.67 19.76
N ASN A 396 -8.29 9.35 20.00
CA ASN A 396 -7.24 8.70 20.78
C ASN A 396 -5.86 8.82 20.11
N ALA A 397 -5.79 8.68 18.78
CA ALA A 397 -4.55 8.86 18.04
C ALA A 397 -4.05 10.32 18.12
N ALA A 398 -4.95 11.30 18.00
CA ALA A 398 -4.65 12.73 18.13
C ALA A 398 -4.16 13.10 19.55
N ILE A 399 -4.69 12.45 20.58
CA ILE A 399 -4.33 12.66 22.00
C ILE A 399 -3.17 11.72 22.43
N SER A 400 -2.55 10.98 21.50
CA SER A 400 -1.44 10.11 21.86
C SER A 400 -0.30 10.91 22.50
N LYS A 401 0.35 10.34 23.53
CA LYS A 401 1.44 11.00 24.28
C LYS A 401 2.55 11.54 23.36
N GLN A 402 2.81 10.86 22.26
CA GLN A 402 3.80 11.25 21.26
C GLN A 402 3.44 12.56 20.55
N PHE A 403 2.16 12.75 20.22
CA PHE A 403 1.69 13.99 19.64
C PHE A 403 1.66 15.09 20.71
N LEU A 404 1.02 14.86 21.85
CA LEU A 404 0.84 15.84 22.94
C LEU A 404 2.13 16.35 23.59
N PHE A 405 3.12 15.48 23.85
CA PHE A 405 4.39 15.89 24.44
C PHE A 405 5.14 16.89 23.54
N LYS A 406 4.94 16.77 22.23
CA LYS A 406 5.56 17.67 21.25
C LYS A 406 4.84 19.02 21.16
N ILE A 407 3.52 19.04 21.35
CA ILE A 407 2.72 20.27 21.50
C ILE A 407 3.25 21.09 22.69
N ILE A 408 3.51 20.42 23.81
CA ILE A 408 3.85 21.07 25.08
C ILE A 408 5.31 21.57 25.10
N ILE A 409 6.23 20.96 24.34
CA ILE A 409 7.65 21.38 24.29
C ILE A 409 7.92 22.42 23.20
N THR A 410 7.09 22.47 22.15
CA THR A 410 7.31 23.41 21.04
C THR A 410 6.55 24.74 21.21
N ALA A 411 5.52 24.77 22.06
CA ALA A 411 4.88 25.99 22.57
C ALA A 411 5.60 26.46 23.84
#